data_AF-A2GLH8-F1
#
_entry.id   AF-A2GLH8-F1
#
_cell.length_a   1.000
_cell.length_b   1.000
_cell.length_c   1.000
_cell.angle_alpha   90.00
_cell.angle_beta   90.00
_cell.angle_gamma   90.00
#
_symmetry.space_group_name_H-M   'P 1'
#
loop_
_entity.id
_entity.type
_entity.pdbx_description
1 polymer ?
#
loop_
_entity_poly.entity_id
_entity_poly.type
_entity_poly.pdbx_seq_one_letter_code
_entity_poly.pdbx_strand_id
1 'polypeptide(L)'
;MAAQQQELDEKNSFYELVVICSTSGQFDQTVNSFKDIIKKSKLVCIKDTELLDWIKKYQRRVLKYNAINEYINSKFKDPNEEMQRILEKKHFRNKQKEIEYISKKLQSYDWKTYPHRCLLILDDFASHPLLKNREQDMCRILKKLRHFNISVVICVQTAKSLSKDVKRILTDIILFPGLSEDDFMELMKESMAGKFDRHELWEKYK
;
A
#
# COMPACT_ATOMS: atom_id res chain seq x y z
N MET A 1 -5.14 19.50 -15.21
CA MET A 1 -6.31 19.01 -14.48
C MET A 1 -6.08 19.27 -13.00
N ALA A 2 -6.92 20.08 -12.36
CA ALA A 2 -6.86 20.22 -10.90
C ALA A 2 -7.16 18.85 -10.26
N ALA A 3 -6.38 18.45 -9.26
CA ALA A 3 -6.66 17.25 -8.48
C ALA A 3 -7.99 17.46 -7.75
N GLN A 4 -9.09 16.90 -8.27
CA GLN A 4 -10.34 16.85 -7.54
C GLN A 4 -10.17 15.88 -6.38
N GLN A 5 -10.35 16.39 -5.16
CA GLN A 5 -10.38 15.59 -3.95
C GLN A 5 -11.57 14.63 -4.07
N GLN A 6 -11.33 13.31 -4.08
CA GLN A 6 -12.43 12.35 -4.13
C GLN A 6 -13.29 12.49 -2.88
N GLU A 7 -14.59 12.72 -3.05
CA GLU A 7 -15.55 12.67 -1.95
C GLU A 7 -15.45 11.29 -1.27
N LEU A 8 -15.09 11.31 0.01
CA LEU A 8 -15.11 10.13 0.86
C LEU A 8 -16.58 9.81 1.14
N ASP A 9 -17.11 8.77 0.50
CA ASP A 9 -18.40 8.22 0.89
C ASP A 9 -18.27 7.63 2.30
N GLU A 10 -18.84 8.31 3.31
CA GLU A 10 -18.83 7.89 4.72
C GLU A 10 -19.36 6.46 4.92
N LYS A 11 -20.19 5.97 3.99
CA LYS A 11 -20.72 4.60 4.04
C LYS A 11 -19.69 3.55 3.65
N ASN A 12 -18.65 3.89 2.89
CA ASN A 12 -17.64 2.95 2.41
C ASN A 12 -16.27 3.18 3.08
N SER A 13 -15.48 2.11 3.25
CA SER A 13 -14.10 2.27 3.72
C SER A 13 -13.25 2.93 2.64
N PHE A 14 -12.35 3.83 3.03
CA PHE A 14 -11.37 4.37 2.09
C PHE A 14 -10.42 3.28 1.56
N TYR A 15 -9.97 2.39 2.42
CA TYR A 15 -9.15 1.24 2.06
C TYR A 15 -10.01 -0.03 1.99
N GLU A 16 -10.08 -0.65 0.82
CA GLU A 16 -10.83 -1.89 0.67
C GLU A 16 -10.09 -3.10 1.26
N LEU A 17 -8.76 -3.06 1.17
CA LEU A 17 -7.87 -4.11 1.65
C LEU A 17 -6.84 -3.51 2.60
N VAL A 18 -6.72 -4.09 3.78
CA VAL A 18 -5.64 -3.81 4.73
C VAL A 18 -4.85 -5.09 4.92
N VAL A 19 -3.56 -5.01 4.61
CA VAL A 19 -2.61 -6.10 4.71
C VAL A 19 -1.65 -5.80 5.82
N ILE A 20 -1.59 -6.69 6.80
CA ILE A 20 -0.71 -6.56 7.95
C ILE A 20 0.38 -7.60 7.80
N CYS A 21 1.60 -7.12 7.65
CA CYS A 21 2.78 -7.96 7.57
C CYS A 21 3.40 -8.05 8.96
N SER A 22 3.53 -9.27 9.48
CA SER A 22 4.16 -9.54 10.77
C SER A 22 5.15 -10.71 10.67
N THR A 23 6.10 -10.77 11.60
CA THR A 23 7.07 -11.88 11.70
C THR A 23 6.40 -13.21 12.07
N SER A 24 5.33 -13.15 12.89
CA SER A 24 4.55 -14.32 13.31
C SER A 24 3.63 -14.86 12.20
N GLY A 25 3.29 -14.03 11.20
CA GLY A 25 2.29 -14.36 10.19
C GLY A 25 0.86 -14.45 10.76
N GLN A 26 0.66 -13.94 11.98
CA GLN A 26 -0.63 -13.83 12.65
C GLN A 26 -0.90 -12.37 13.00
N PHE A 27 -2.19 -12.04 13.15
CA PHE A 27 -2.57 -10.75 13.74
C PHE A 27 -2.09 -10.69 15.18
N ASP A 28 -1.51 -9.56 15.57
CA ASP A 28 -1.14 -9.31 16.95
C ASP A 28 -2.39 -9.19 17.83
N GLN A 29 -2.19 -9.16 19.15
CA GLN A 29 -3.30 -9.09 20.09
C GLN A 29 -4.11 -7.80 19.92
N THR A 30 -3.46 -6.70 19.56
CA THR A 30 -4.09 -5.40 19.30
C THR A 30 -5.06 -5.49 18.12
N VAL A 31 -4.60 -5.95 16.96
CA VAL A 31 -5.46 -6.09 15.77
C VAL A 31 -6.60 -7.05 16.03
N ASN A 32 -6.38 -8.13 16.77
CA ASN A 32 -7.45 -9.05 17.15
C ASN A 32 -8.52 -8.35 18.03
N SER A 33 -8.12 -7.52 18.99
CA SER A 33 -9.05 -6.75 19.83
C SER A 33 -9.86 -5.71 19.04
N PHE A 34 -9.28 -5.11 17.99
CA PHE A 34 -9.96 -4.10 17.17
C PHE A 34 -10.65 -4.67 15.93
N LYS A 35 -10.55 -5.98 15.68
CA LYS A 35 -11.07 -6.63 14.47
C LYS A 35 -12.57 -6.39 14.28
N ASP A 36 -13.34 -6.44 15.36
CA ASP A 36 -14.81 -6.27 15.32
C ASP A 36 -15.24 -4.84 14.99
N ILE A 37 -14.34 -3.87 15.15
CA ILE A 37 -14.55 -2.46 14.81
C ILE A 37 -14.26 -2.24 13.32
N ILE A 38 -13.35 -3.02 12.74
CA ILE A 38 -12.99 -2.95 11.31
C ILE A 38 -13.99 -3.77 10.48
N LYS A 39 -15.18 -3.20 10.26
CA LYS A 39 -16.30 -3.89 9.59
C LYS A 39 -16.28 -3.81 8.06
N LYS A 40 -15.62 -2.80 7.50
CA LYS A 40 -15.75 -2.43 6.08
C LYS A 40 -14.55 -2.81 5.22
N SER A 41 -13.36 -2.94 5.82
CA SER A 41 -12.13 -3.30 5.12
C SER A 41 -11.85 -4.78 5.26
N LYS A 42 -11.37 -5.43 4.20
CA LYS A 42 -10.87 -6.79 4.28
C LYS A 42 -9.49 -6.77 4.96
N LEU A 43 -9.35 -7.52 6.04
CA LEU A 43 -8.06 -7.70 6.73
C LEU A 43 -7.38 -8.98 6.26
N VAL A 44 -6.09 -8.89 5.95
CA VAL A 44 -5.25 -10.05 5.60
C VAL A 44 -3.95 -9.94 6.40
N CYS A 45 -3.56 -11.03 7.06
CA CYS A 45 -2.22 -11.13 7.64
C CYS A 45 -1.32 -11.90 6.70
N ILE A 46 -0.09 -11.42 6.53
CA ILE A 46 0.96 -12.10 5.77
C ILE A 46 2.22 -12.18 6.61
N LYS A 47 2.98 -13.25 6.40
CA LYS A 47 4.28 -13.40 7.03
C LYS A 47 5.32 -12.54 6.30
N ASP A 48 6.27 -12.00 7.04
CA ASP A 48 7.42 -11.23 6.52
C ASP A 48 8.16 -11.92 5.36
N THR A 49 8.37 -13.23 5.45
CA THR A 49 9.01 -14.05 4.41
C THR A 49 8.23 -14.07 3.09
N GLU A 50 6.91 -13.85 3.14
CA GLU A 50 6.03 -13.87 1.96
C GLU A 50 5.73 -12.49 1.39
N LEU A 51 6.16 -11.41 2.08
CA LEU A 51 5.82 -10.03 1.75
C LEU A 51 6.14 -9.67 0.30
N LEU A 52 7.35 -9.98 -0.15
CA LEU A 52 7.80 -9.61 -1.50
C LEU A 52 7.01 -10.35 -2.58
N ASP A 53 6.70 -11.62 -2.36
CA ASP A 53 5.93 -12.42 -3.31
C ASP A 53 4.47 -12.00 -3.34
N TRP A 54 3.92 -11.66 -2.17
CA TRP A 54 2.58 -11.09 -2.06
C TRP A 54 2.49 -9.76 -2.82
N ILE A 55 3.43 -8.83 -2.60
CA ILE A 55 3.50 -7.54 -3.31
C ILE A 55 3.55 -7.75 -4.82
N LYS A 56 4.43 -8.63 -5.31
CA LYS A 56 4.54 -8.93 -6.75
C LYS A 56 3.25 -9.49 -7.33
N LYS A 57 2.59 -10.41 -6.61
CA LYS A 57 1.30 -10.99 -7.02
C LYS A 57 0.21 -9.93 -7.06
N TYR A 58 0.16 -9.07 -6.05
CA TYR A 58 -0.82 -7.99 -5.95
C TYR A 58 -0.61 -6.94 -7.05
N GLN A 59 0.62 -6.49 -7.31
CA GLN A 59 0.94 -5.58 -8.41
C GLN A 59 0.46 -6.11 -9.77
N ARG A 60 0.74 -7.39 -10.07
CA ARG A 60 0.24 -8.03 -11.30
C ARG A 60 -1.27 -8.08 -11.36
N ARG A 61 -1.95 -8.21 -10.22
CA ARG A 61 -3.42 -8.21 -10.14
C ARG A 61 -3.98 -6.82 -10.42
N VAL A 62 -3.38 -5.78 -9.83
CA VAL A 62 -3.75 -4.37 -10.05
C VAL A 62 -3.54 -3.96 -11.52
N LEU A 63 -2.40 -4.28 -12.12
CA LEU A 63 -2.14 -3.99 -13.54
C LEU A 63 -3.21 -4.58 -14.45
N LYS A 64 -3.58 -5.85 -14.23
CA LYS A 64 -4.62 -6.52 -15.02
C LYS A 64 -6.00 -5.92 -14.80
N TYR A 65 -6.34 -5.63 -13.54
CA TYR A 65 -7.60 -5.00 -13.21
C TYR A 65 -7.73 -3.62 -13.86
N ASN A 66 -6.68 -2.81 -13.78
CA ASN A 66 -6.64 -1.49 -14.41
C ASN A 66 -6.76 -1.60 -15.92
N ALA A 67 -5.99 -2.49 -16.55
CA ALA A 67 -6.07 -2.74 -17.99
C ALA A 67 -7.47 -3.15 -18.46
N ILE A 68 -8.15 -4.02 -17.69
CA ILE A 68 -9.53 -4.44 -17.98
C ILE A 68 -10.48 -3.23 -17.85
N ASN A 69 -10.39 -2.44 -16.79
CA ASN A 69 -11.26 -1.28 -16.60
C ASN A 69 -11.03 -0.18 -17.63
N GLU A 70 -9.77 0.13 -17.98
CA GLU A 70 -9.45 1.06 -19.07
C GLU A 70 -10.06 0.60 -20.39
N TYR A 71 -9.96 -0.70 -20.68
CA TYR A 71 -10.53 -1.27 -21.89
C TYR A 71 -12.07 -1.25 -21.91
N ILE A 72 -12.72 -1.48 -20.78
CA ILE A 72 -14.18 -1.32 -20.64
C ILE A 72 -14.56 0.16 -20.81
N ASN A 73 -13.82 1.09 -20.19
CA ASN A 73 -14.07 2.52 -20.28
C ASN A 73 -13.87 3.06 -21.71
N SER A 74 -12.94 2.48 -22.48
CA SER A 74 -12.79 2.78 -23.92
C SER A 74 -13.85 2.11 -24.80
N LYS A 75 -14.85 1.46 -24.20
CA LYS A 75 -15.91 0.69 -24.89
C LYS A 75 -15.33 -0.44 -25.75
N PHE A 76 -14.31 -1.13 -25.24
CA PHE A 76 -13.63 -2.25 -25.88
C PHE A 76 -12.94 -1.88 -27.20
N LYS A 77 -12.37 -0.66 -27.28
CA LYS A 77 -11.72 -0.15 -28.51
C LYS A 77 -10.20 -0.10 -28.41
N ASP A 78 -9.70 0.44 -27.31
CA ASP A 78 -8.28 0.75 -27.16
C ASP A 78 -7.69 -0.13 -26.04
N PRO A 79 -7.18 -1.34 -26.36
CA PRO A 79 -6.51 -2.18 -25.39
C PRO A 79 -5.08 -1.65 -25.16
N ASN A 80 -4.73 -1.41 -23.89
CA ASN A 80 -3.36 -1.15 -23.50
C ASN A 80 -2.48 -2.43 -23.63
N GLU A 81 -1.17 -2.30 -23.43
CA GLU A 81 -0.20 -3.40 -23.62
C GLU A 81 -0.57 -4.67 -22.81
N GLU A 82 -0.95 -4.52 -21.53
CA GLU A 82 -1.34 -5.65 -20.69
C GLU A 82 -2.66 -6.29 -21.16
N MET A 83 -3.63 -5.50 -21.64
CA MET A 83 -4.87 -6.03 -22.20
C MET A 83 -4.62 -6.76 -23.52
N GLN A 84 -3.80 -6.21 -24.42
CA GLN A 84 -3.40 -6.86 -25.68
C GLN A 84 -2.78 -8.23 -25.40
N ARG A 85 -1.85 -8.30 -24.45
CA ARG A 85 -1.23 -9.55 -24.03
C ARG A 85 -2.25 -10.59 -23.52
N ILE A 86 -3.31 -10.16 -22.83
CA ILE A 86 -4.39 -11.05 -22.38
C ILE A 86 -5.20 -11.56 -23.57
N LEU A 87 -5.57 -10.68 -24.50
CA LEU A 87 -6.34 -11.01 -25.69
C LEU A 87 -5.58 -12.01 -26.58
N GLU A 88 -4.30 -11.73 -26.86
CA GLU A 88 -3.43 -12.60 -27.63
C GLU A 88 -3.28 -13.96 -26.97
N LYS A 89 -2.95 -14.02 -25.68
CA LYS A 89 -2.73 -15.29 -24.98
C LYS A 89 -3.97 -16.19 -24.94
N LYS A 90 -5.17 -15.61 -24.93
CA LYS A 90 -6.42 -16.37 -24.79
C LYS A 90 -7.04 -16.76 -26.13
N HIS A 91 -6.69 -16.09 -27.23
CA HIS A 91 -7.23 -16.33 -28.57
C HIS A 91 -8.75 -16.49 -28.55
N PHE A 92 -9.46 -15.46 -28.07
CA PHE A 92 -10.92 -15.51 -27.98
C PHE A 92 -11.54 -15.70 -29.37
N ARG A 93 -12.44 -16.67 -29.49
CA ARG A 93 -13.11 -16.99 -30.77
C ARG A 93 -14.09 -15.91 -31.22
N ASN A 94 -14.69 -15.19 -30.26
CA ASN A 94 -15.64 -14.12 -30.51
C ASN A 94 -15.67 -13.14 -29.33
N LYS A 95 -16.26 -11.96 -29.57
CA LYS A 95 -16.38 -10.88 -28.57
C LYS A 95 -17.22 -11.29 -27.35
N GLN A 96 -18.17 -12.21 -27.51
CA GLN A 96 -18.98 -12.70 -26.40
C GLN A 96 -18.15 -13.48 -25.36
N LYS A 97 -17.23 -14.34 -25.81
CA LYS A 97 -16.33 -15.09 -24.92
C LYS A 97 -15.33 -14.19 -24.21
N GLU A 98 -14.91 -13.12 -24.87
CA GLU A 98 -14.06 -12.08 -24.29
C GLU A 98 -14.79 -11.35 -23.15
N ILE A 99 -16.03 -10.89 -23.39
CA ILE A 99 -16.87 -10.25 -22.36
C ILE A 99 -17.15 -11.21 -21.20
N GLU A 100 -17.44 -12.47 -21.48
CA GLU A 100 -17.66 -13.51 -20.46
C GLU A 100 -16.41 -13.69 -19.58
N TYR A 101 -15.23 -13.73 -20.20
CA TYR A 101 -13.95 -13.83 -19.49
C TYR A 101 -13.69 -12.61 -18.61
N ILE A 102 -13.86 -11.40 -19.16
CA ILE A 102 -13.67 -10.15 -18.44
C ILE A 102 -14.62 -10.07 -17.24
N SER A 103 -15.90 -10.42 -17.45
CA SER A 103 -16.91 -10.43 -16.38
C SER A 103 -16.54 -11.41 -15.26
N LYS A 104 -16.15 -12.65 -15.61
CA LYS A 104 -15.64 -13.64 -14.64
C LYS A 104 -14.41 -13.15 -13.89
N LYS A 105 -13.53 -12.40 -14.57
CA LYS A 105 -12.33 -11.83 -13.93
C LYS A 105 -12.67 -10.72 -12.95
N LEU A 106 -13.53 -9.78 -13.32
CA LEU A 106 -14.00 -8.73 -12.43
C LEU A 106 -14.70 -9.31 -11.19
N GLN A 107 -15.56 -10.31 -11.39
CA GLN A 107 -16.19 -11.04 -10.28
C GLN A 107 -15.17 -11.73 -9.38
N SER A 108 -14.14 -12.37 -9.96
CA SER A 108 -13.07 -13.00 -9.17
C SER A 108 -12.23 -12.00 -8.39
N TYR A 109 -12.18 -10.74 -8.86
CA TYR A 109 -11.45 -9.69 -8.18
C TYR A 109 -12.23 -9.13 -6.99
N ASP A 110 -13.55 -8.97 -7.16
CA ASP A 110 -14.46 -8.48 -6.12
C ASP A 110 -13.98 -7.16 -5.48
N TRP A 111 -13.54 -6.23 -6.34
CA TRP A 111 -13.06 -4.91 -5.95
C TRP A 111 -14.11 -3.87 -6.31
N LYS A 112 -14.44 -3.01 -5.35
CA LYS A 112 -15.48 -1.99 -5.45
C LYS A 112 -14.94 -0.68 -6.01
N THR A 113 -13.66 -0.38 -5.82
CA THR A 113 -13.05 0.87 -6.27
C THR A 113 -12.11 0.65 -7.45
N TYR A 114 -12.08 1.64 -8.35
CA TYR A 114 -11.13 1.75 -9.44
C TYR A 114 -10.53 3.17 -9.43
N PRO A 115 -9.23 3.34 -9.12
CA PRO A 115 -8.25 2.30 -8.79
C PRO A 115 -8.49 1.68 -7.41
N HIS A 116 -8.15 0.40 -7.27
CA HIS A 116 -8.30 -0.34 -6.01
C HIS A 116 -7.31 0.18 -4.95
N ARG A 117 -7.82 0.49 -3.75
CA ARG A 117 -7.04 1.10 -2.67
C ARG A 117 -6.65 0.07 -1.61
N CYS A 118 -5.34 -0.05 -1.37
CA CYS A 118 -4.79 -0.97 -0.38
C CYS A 118 -3.91 -0.24 0.63
N LEU A 119 -4.01 -0.65 1.89
CA LEU A 119 -3.13 -0.25 2.97
C LEU A 119 -2.25 -1.44 3.35
N LEU A 120 -0.93 -1.27 3.29
CA LEU A 120 0.05 -2.24 3.77
C LEU A 120 0.65 -1.72 5.08
N ILE A 121 0.49 -2.47 6.15
CA ILE A 121 1.05 -2.18 7.47
C ILE A 121 2.23 -3.13 7.67
N LEU A 122 3.42 -2.57 7.88
CA LEU A 122 4.63 -3.31 8.24
C LEU A 122 4.80 -3.21 9.75
N ASP A 123 4.41 -4.27 10.46
CA ASP A 123 4.44 -4.33 11.92
C ASP A 123 5.70 -5.04 12.42
N ASP A 124 6.35 -4.44 13.42
CA ASP A 124 7.61 -4.90 14.01
C ASP A 124 8.76 -5.17 12.99
N PHE A 125 8.92 -4.28 12.01
CA PHE A 125 9.97 -4.43 10.98
C PHE A 125 11.34 -3.85 11.38
N ALA A 126 11.50 -3.32 12.60
CA ALA A 126 12.66 -2.52 13.04
C ALA A 126 14.03 -3.24 12.90
N SER A 127 14.05 -4.58 12.92
CA SER A 127 15.28 -5.36 12.75
C SER A 127 15.32 -6.18 11.45
N HIS A 128 14.25 -6.14 10.65
CA HIS A 128 14.10 -7.02 9.50
C HIS A 128 15.18 -6.70 8.45
N PRO A 129 15.86 -7.70 7.86
CA PRO A 129 16.89 -7.50 6.83
C PRO A 129 16.43 -6.61 5.66
N LEU A 130 15.14 -6.64 5.34
CA LEU A 130 14.52 -5.77 4.33
C LEU A 130 14.57 -4.26 4.67
N LEU A 131 14.63 -3.87 5.94
CA LEU A 131 14.81 -2.47 6.35
C LEU A 131 16.28 -2.10 6.60
N LYS A 132 17.12 -3.08 6.99
CA LYS A 132 18.54 -2.85 7.33
C LYS A 132 19.51 -2.90 6.15
N ASN A 133 19.29 -3.79 5.16
CA ASN A 133 20.24 -3.95 4.06
C ASN A 133 20.11 -2.83 3.03
N ARG A 134 21.19 -2.06 2.85
CA ARG A 134 21.30 -1.01 1.81
C ARG A 134 21.18 -1.58 0.39
N GLU A 135 21.49 -2.86 0.19
CA GLU A 135 21.46 -3.52 -1.12
C GLU A 135 20.07 -4.02 -1.54
N GLN A 136 19.15 -4.25 -0.58
CA GLN A 136 17.79 -4.67 -0.92
C GLN A 136 16.89 -3.43 -1.03
N ASP A 137 16.54 -3.13 -2.28
CA ASP A 137 15.77 -2.03 -2.87
C ASP A 137 14.38 -1.72 -2.21
N MET A 138 14.21 -1.76 -0.90
CA MET A 138 12.95 -1.52 -0.19
C MET A 138 12.43 -0.10 -0.47
N CYS A 139 13.30 0.92 -0.42
CA CYS A 139 12.95 2.28 -0.82
C CYS A 139 12.41 2.33 -2.26
N ARG A 140 12.99 1.56 -3.17
CA ARG A 140 12.48 1.43 -4.55
C ARG A 140 11.13 0.72 -4.60
N ILE A 141 10.92 -0.30 -3.77
CA ILE A 141 9.62 -0.97 -3.63
C ILE A 141 8.57 0.02 -3.10
N LEU A 142 8.81 0.74 -1.99
CA LEU A 142 7.86 1.74 -1.48
C LEU A 142 7.52 2.81 -2.50
N LYS A 143 8.52 3.34 -3.22
CA LYS A 143 8.30 4.31 -4.29
C LYS A 143 7.40 3.73 -5.38
N LYS A 144 7.63 2.47 -5.79
CA LYS A 144 6.79 1.78 -6.77
C LYS A 144 5.38 1.49 -6.25
N LEU A 145 5.22 1.12 -4.98
CA LEU A 145 3.92 0.81 -4.37
C LEU A 145 2.95 2.01 -4.47
N ARG A 146 3.45 3.25 -4.36
CA ARG A 146 2.65 4.46 -4.54
C ARG A 146 2.00 4.55 -5.93
N HIS A 147 2.70 4.12 -6.98
CA HIS A 147 2.14 4.09 -8.34
C HIS A 147 1.00 3.06 -8.49
N PHE A 148 0.88 2.11 -7.55
CA PHE A 148 -0.19 1.11 -7.52
C PHE A 148 -1.29 1.42 -6.51
N ASN A 149 -1.36 2.67 -6.00
CA ASN A 149 -2.32 3.09 -4.98
C ASN A 149 -2.24 2.26 -3.68
N ILE A 150 -1.05 1.76 -3.37
CA ILE A 150 -0.77 1.05 -2.11
C ILE A 150 -0.14 2.05 -1.15
N SER A 151 -0.89 2.39 -0.10
CA SER A 151 -0.38 3.18 1.03
C SER A 151 0.36 2.27 1.98
N VAL A 152 1.50 2.73 2.50
CA VAL A 152 2.33 1.93 3.40
C VAL A 152 2.48 2.64 4.73
N VAL A 153 2.17 1.95 5.82
CA VAL A 153 2.43 2.36 7.20
C VAL A 153 3.52 1.46 7.76
N ILE A 154 4.53 2.07 8.38
CA ILE A 154 5.64 1.35 8.98
C ILE A 154 5.59 1.61 10.48
N CYS A 155 5.32 0.57 11.25
CA CYS A 155 5.27 0.63 12.70
C CYS A 155 6.63 0.19 13.25
N VAL A 156 7.31 1.10 13.95
CA VAL A 156 8.62 0.84 14.56
C VAL A 156 8.66 1.44 15.96
N GLN A 157 9.38 0.78 16.87
CA GLN A 157 9.60 1.28 18.23
C GLN A 157 10.54 2.49 18.24
N THR A 158 11.51 2.55 17.33
CA THR A 158 12.48 3.64 17.25
C THR A 158 12.69 4.07 15.79
N ALA A 159 12.80 5.37 15.56
CA ALA A 159 13.13 5.89 14.23
C ALA A 159 14.53 5.47 13.75
N LYS A 160 15.43 5.08 14.66
CA LYS A 160 16.81 4.67 14.34
C LYS A 160 16.88 3.41 13.48
N SER A 161 15.87 2.54 13.54
CA SER A 161 15.81 1.35 12.69
C SER A 161 15.57 1.65 11.21
N LEU A 162 15.04 2.83 10.89
CA LEU A 162 14.74 3.22 9.52
C LEU A 162 16.00 3.77 8.84
N SER A 163 16.23 3.33 7.60
CA SER A 163 17.29 3.91 6.78
C SER A 163 16.96 5.35 6.38
N LYS A 164 18.01 6.17 6.14
CA LYS A 164 17.85 7.58 5.76
C LYS A 164 16.98 7.76 4.51
N ASP A 165 17.09 6.84 3.55
CA ASP A 165 16.31 6.90 2.31
C ASP A 165 14.83 6.65 2.53
N VAL A 166 14.47 5.82 3.51
CA VAL A 166 13.06 5.64 3.91
C VAL A 166 12.56 6.90 4.61
N LYS A 167 13.31 7.45 5.57
CA LYS A 167 12.95 8.69 6.29
C LYS A 167 12.70 9.88 5.35
N ARG A 168 13.50 10.02 4.28
CA ARG A 168 13.35 11.08 3.27
C ARG A 168 12.08 11.01 2.43
N ILE A 169 11.49 9.82 2.27
CA ILE A 169 10.28 9.65 1.46
C ILE A 169 8.99 9.61 2.28
N LEU A 170 9.07 9.63 3.61
CA LEU A 170 7.90 9.66 4.49
C LEU A 170 7.05 10.90 4.19
N THR A 171 5.74 10.70 4.10
CA THR A 171 4.76 11.79 3.92
C THR A 171 4.20 12.24 5.26
N ASP A 172 3.94 11.28 6.14
CA ASP A 172 3.30 11.47 7.43
C ASP A 172 4.13 10.79 8.51
N ILE A 173 4.24 11.43 9.67
CA ILE A 173 4.94 10.91 10.85
C ILE A 173 3.96 10.99 12.01
N ILE A 174 3.61 9.84 12.59
CA ILE A 174 2.78 9.74 13.78
C ILE A 174 3.71 9.34 14.93
N LEU A 175 3.79 10.19 15.94
CA LEU A 175 4.62 9.98 17.12
C LEU A 175 3.73 9.68 18.32
N PHE A 176 4.08 8.63 19.05
CA PHE A 176 3.47 8.33 20.34
C PHE A 176 4.43 8.78 21.45
N PRO A 177 3.92 9.13 22.65
CA PRO A 177 4.75 9.53 23.78
C PRO A 177 5.84 8.49 24.09
N GLY A 178 7.03 8.97 24.48
CA GLY A 178 8.17 8.11 24.89
C GLY A 178 9.42 8.22 24.02
N LEU A 179 9.39 8.97 22.91
CA LEU A 179 10.58 9.32 22.13
C LEU A 179 11.46 10.34 22.89
N SER A 180 12.78 10.13 22.91
CA SER A 180 13.75 11.10 23.45
C SER A 180 13.89 12.31 22.54
N GLU A 181 14.34 13.45 23.10
CA GLU A 181 14.59 14.67 22.32
C GLU A 181 15.61 14.43 21.22
N ASP A 182 16.71 13.72 21.51
CA ASP A 182 17.74 13.41 20.52
C ASP A 182 17.19 12.63 19.32
N ASP A 183 16.38 11.60 19.58
CA ASP A 183 15.80 10.74 18.53
C ASP A 183 14.76 11.51 17.72
N PHE A 184 14.00 12.40 18.37
CA PHE A 184 13.08 13.31 17.70
C PHE A 184 13.83 14.26 16.76
N MET A 185 14.85 14.93 17.28
CA MET A 185 15.65 15.91 16.52
C MET A 185 16.34 15.26 15.32
N GLU A 186 16.83 14.02 15.47
CA GLU A 186 17.42 13.23 14.39
C GLU A 186 16.37 12.86 13.33
N LEU A 187 15.19 12.34 13.74
CA LEU A 187 14.10 12.00 12.82
C LEU A 187 13.64 13.22 12.00
N MET A 188 13.47 14.36 12.66
CA MET A 188 13.07 15.59 12.01
C MET A 188 14.13 16.08 11.02
N LYS A 189 15.42 16.00 11.39
CA LYS A 189 16.54 16.37 10.50
C LYS A 189 16.62 15.49 9.25
N GLU A 190 16.35 14.19 9.39
CA GLU A 190 16.52 13.22 8.30
C GLU A 190 15.29 13.05 7.40
N SER A 191 14.14 13.58 7.81
CA SER A 191 12.89 13.54 7.06
C SER A 191 12.58 14.88 6.37
N MET A 192 11.52 14.89 5.57
CA MET A 192 11.00 16.13 4.96
C MET A 192 10.50 17.14 5.99
N ALA A 193 10.29 16.71 7.23
CA ALA A 193 9.86 17.55 8.34
C ALA A 193 10.97 18.49 8.84
N GLY A 194 12.22 18.33 8.39
CA GLY A 194 13.33 19.24 8.69
C GLY A 194 13.15 20.67 8.16
N LYS A 195 12.10 20.91 7.36
CA LYS A 195 11.68 22.25 6.94
C LYS A 195 10.97 23.05 8.05
N PHE A 196 10.47 22.38 9.08
CA PHE A 196 9.76 23.00 10.19
C PHE A 196 10.73 23.31 11.35
N ASP A 197 10.32 24.23 12.23
CA ASP A 197 11.06 24.50 13.47
C ASP A 197 10.97 23.28 14.39
N ARG A 198 12.11 22.63 14.60
CA ARG A 198 12.20 21.38 15.36
C ARG A 198 12.03 21.60 16.86
N HIS A 199 12.44 22.76 17.38
CA HIS A 199 12.28 23.08 18.79
C HIS A 199 10.83 23.40 19.11
N GLU A 200 10.15 24.14 18.24
CA GLU A 200 8.71 24.40 18.39
C GLU A 200 7.90 23.09 18.34
N LEU A 201 8.24 22.17 17.43
CA LEU A 201 7.55 20.89 17.32
C LEU A 201 7.84 19.97 18.51
N TRP A 202 9.06 19.99 19.05
CA TRP A 202 9.39 19.26 20.28
C TRP A 202 8.57 19.76 21.47
N GLU A 203 8.44 21.07 21.62
CA GLU A 203 7.65 21.69 22.69
C GLU A 203 6.15 21.35 22.61
N LYS A 204 5.63 21.04 21.41
CA LYS A 204 4.25 20.55 21.21
C LYS A 204 4.10 19.04 21.41
N TYR A 205 5.18 18.29 21.22
CA TYR A 205 5.18 16.83 21.31
C TYR A 205 5.29 16.34 22.76
N LYS A 206 6.05 17.06 23.61
CA LYS A 206 6.26 16.72 25.03
C LYS A 206 4.96 16.67 25.85
#